data_AF-A0A9P0ERD7-F1
#
_entry.id   AF-A0A9P0ERD7-F1
#
_cell.length_a   1.000
_cell.length_b   1.000
_cell.length_c   1.000
_cell.angle_alpha   90.00
_cell.angle_beta   90.00
_cell.angle_gamma   90.00
#
_symmetry.space_group_name_H-M   'P 1'
#
loop_
_entity.id
_entity.type
_entity.pdbx_description
1 polymer ?
#
loop_
_entity_poly.entity_id
_entity_poly.type
_entity_poly.pdbx_seq_one_letter_code
_entity_poly.pdbx_strand_id
1 'polypeptide(L)'
;MSSNMSEQLAGGHSAPSSSSGYETQSTFDFMELPVELQAEIFQQMPSLKTAVALRLCCRQLNEVYLKNEHKITAALCESLVAPFREFYSFLQRLKFPAGSVKFPPPLGWPDMTPAACADDFGKTPFAIDVLRHLPYINNNPDFPNNNEKQLNSTNLDFRCNAVDYTNLRPEKLPGRQNEELHTIECQENLDPGDENRISGLKHVVIVASGYHLCSVVLLLDTFSGRIFEELVDCGHGARLPVGEYFASRMEKIRELRLMFINGFNPWHVGWDDATTTDFEVEYDPGPKDSEGEPAWDQDTCRTMERIGWVRHLYRKFGWPGSDWKKEECMQAIDDFTSRFPMR
;
A
#
# COMPACT_ATOMS: atom_id res chain seq x y z
N MET A 1 -53.73 -28.49 -39.45
CA MET A 1 -54.03 -29.85 -39.95
C MET A 1 -53.05 -30.15 -41.09
N SER A 2 -52.27 -31.20 -40.88
CA SER A 2 -51.68 -32.13 -41.86
C SER A 2 -50.84 -31.61 -43.05
N SER A 3 -49.53 -31.74 -42.86
CA SER A 3 -48.55 -32.49 -43.65
C SER A 3 -48.78 -32.80 -45.15
N ASN A 4 -47.71 -32.47 -45.88
CA ASN A 4 -46.87 -33.32 -46.74
C ASN A 4 -47.05 -33.36 -48.27
N MET A 5 -45.95 -32.92 -48.89
CA MET A 5 -45.14 -33.56 -49.95
C MET A 5 -45.60 -33.51 -51.42
N SER A 6 -44.69 -32.94 -52.21
CA SER A 6 -44.24 -33.24 -53.60
C SER A 6 -43.67 -31.92 -54.14
N GLU A 7 -42.57 -31.77 -54.86
CA GLU A 7 -41.79 -32.69 -55.69
C GLU A 7 -40.44 -31.99 -56.01
N GLN A 8 -39.54 -32.77 -56.59
CA GLN A 8 -38.12 -32.54 -56.77
C GLN A 8 -37.80 -31.95 -58.16
N LEU A 9 -36.86 -30.98 -58.27
CA LEU A 9 -35.67 -31.00 -59.17
C LEU A 9 -35.21 -29.63 -59.73
N ALA A 10 -33.88 -29.47 -59.67
CA ALA A 10 -32.96 -28.81 -60.60
C ALA A 10 -32.37 -27.42 -60.24
N GLY A 11 -31.02 -27.40 -60.19
CA GLY A 11 -30.13 -26.23 -60.05
C GLY A 11 -29.33 -26.32 -58.75
N GLY A 12 -28.09 -26.82 -58.67
CA GLY A 12 -26.95 -26.61 -59.56
C GLY A 12 -26.12 -25.44 -59.04
N HIS A 13 -25.12 -25.70 -58.18
CA HIS A 13 -23.77 -25.10 -58.18
C HIS A 13 -22.94 -25.47 -56.93
N SER A 14 -21.87 -26.21 -57.20
CA SER A 14 -20.54 -26.23 -56.58
C SER A 14 -20.35 -25.70 -55.15
N ALA A 15 -20.13 -26.60 -54.20
CA ALA A 15 -19.44 -26.29 -52.95
C ALA A 15 -17.95 -26.67 -53.07
N PRO A 16 -16.99 -25.75 -52.82
CA PRO A 16 -15.60 -26.13 -52.64
C PRO A 16 -15.42 -26.70 -51.24
N SER A 17 -14.81 -27.88 -51.19
CA SER A 17 -14.21 -28.48 -50.00
C SER A 17 -13.17 -27.53 -49.40
N SER A 18 -13.47 -26.90 -48.28
CA SER A 18 -12.48 -26.29 -47.41
C SER A 18 -12.44 -27.06 -46.10
N SER A 19 -11.52 -28.03 -46.03
CA SER A 19 -11.03 -28.59 -44.79
C SER A 19 -10.39 -27.45 -43.98
N SER A 20 -11.14 -26.84 -43.07
CA SER A 20 -10.54 -26.00 -42.04
C SER A 20 -9.84 -26.93 -41.06
N GLY A 21 -8.52 -27.08 -41.23
CA GLY A 21 -7.65 -27.58 -40.19
C GLY A 21 -7.80 -26.67 -38.98
N TYR A 22 -8.59 -27.10 -38.00
CA TYR A 22 -8.53 -26.53 -36.67
C TYR A 22 -7.13 -26.84 -36.16
N GLU A 23 -6.26 -25.83 -36.14
CA GLU A 23 -5.05 -25.86 -35.33
C GLU A 23 -5.50 -26.18 -33.90
N THR A 24 -5.19 -27.40 -33.46
CA THR A 24 -5.29 -27.79 -32.06
C THR A 24 -4.44 -26.81 -31.28
N GLN A 25 -5.08 -25.84 -30.60
CA GLN A 25 -4.43 -25.11 -29.53
C GLN A 25 -3.91 -26.16 -28.56
N SER A 26 -2.58 -26.30 -28.52
CA SER A 26 -1.90 -27.15 -27.55
C SER A 26 -2.27 -26.59 -26.18
N THR A 27 -3.23 -27.25 -25.52
CA THR A 27 -3.57 -26.97 -24.14
C THR A 27 -2.39 -27.45 -23.31
N PHE A 28 -1.61 -26.49 -22.84
CA PHE A 28 -0.52 -26.75 -21.92
C PHE A 28 -1.11 -27.23 -20.60
N ASP A 29 -0.85 -28.48 -20.22
CA ASP A 29 -1.32 -29.03 -18.95
C ASP A 29 -0.30 -28.72 -17.84
N PHE A 30 -0.72 -27.91 -16.88
CA PHE A 30 0.07 -27.59 -15.69
C PHE A 30 0.50 -28.85 -14.92
N MET A 31 -0.29 -29.91 -14.96
CA MET A 31 0.01 -31.16 -14.25
C MET A 31 1.13 -31.97 -14.91
N GLU A 32 1.41 -31.74 -16.19
CA GLU A 32 2.50 -32.38 -16.95
C GLU A 32 3.85 -31.68 -16.75
N LEU A 33 3.87 -30.52 -16.07
CA LEU A 33 5.11 -29.82 -15.77
C LEU A 33 6.02 -30.61 -14.81
N PRO A 34 7.35 -30.49 -14.97
CA PRO A 34 8.30 -30.88 -13.94
C PRO A 34 7.94 -30.26 -12.58
N VAL A 35 8.14 -31.02 -11.51
CA VAL A 35 7.81 -30.61 -10.13
C VAL A 35 8.53 -29.32 -9.74
N GLU A 36 9.73 -29.10 -10.27
CA GLU A 36 10.51 -27.90 -10.06
C GLU A 36 9.78 -26.66 -10.61
N LEU A 37 9.22 -26.75 -11.81
CA LEU A 37 8.46 -25.66 -12.43
C LEU A 37 7.11 -25.44 -11.72
N GLN A 38 6.45 -26.52 -11.26
CA GLN A 38 5.24 -26.39 -10.44
C GLN A 38 5.54 -25.63 -9.13
N ALA A 39 6.69 -25.91 -8.50
CA ALA A 39 7.13 -25.21 -7.28
C ALA A 39 7.52 -23.75 -7.54
N GLU A 40 8.13 -23.44 -8.70
CA GLU A 40 8.40 -22.05 -9.12
C GLU A 40 7.10 -21.28 -9.34
N ILE A 41 6.08 -21.91 -9.93
CA ILE A 41 4.77 -21.29 -10.13
C ILE A 41 4.11 -20.95 -8.79
N PHE A 42 4.22 -21.81 -7.77
CA PHE A 42 3.77 -21.48 -6.42
C PHE A 42 4.50 -20.26 -5.82
N GLN A 43 5.81 -20.13 -6.06
CA GLN A 43 6.61 -19.00 -5.55
C GLN A 43 6.23 -17.67 -6.22
N GLN A 44 5.71 -17.71 -7.45
CA GLN A 44 5.25 -16.53 -8.19
C GLN A 44 3.75 -16.24 -8.00
N MET A 45 3.07 -16.97 -7.12
CA MET A 45 1.66 -16.69 -6.82
C MET A 45 1.51 -15.29 -6.22
N PRO A 46 0.43 -14.56 -6.56
CA PRO A 46 0.25 -13.18 -6.08
C PRO A 46 -0.07 -13.09 -4.58
N SER A 47 -0.45 -14.19 -3.93
CA SER A 47 -0.79 -14.21 -2.52
C SER A 47 -0.77 -15.62 -1.93
N LEU A 48 -0.69 -15.69 -0.59
CA LEU A 48 -0.88 -16.94 0.14
C LEU A 48 -2.26 -17.55 -0.12
N LYS A 49 -3.31 -16.73 -0.24
CA LYS A 49 -4.67 -17.17 -0.60
C LYS A 49 -4.68 -17.94 -1.91
N THR A 50 -4.04 -17.42 -2.96
CA THR A 50 -3.99 -18.09 -4.26
C THR A 50 -3.15 -19.37 -4.21
N ALA A 51 -2.02 -19.35 -3.50
CA ALA A 51 -1.20 -20.54 -3.31
C ALA A 51 -1.96 -21.65 -2.54
N VAL A 52 -2.71 -21.29 -1.50
CA VAL A 52 -3.56 -22.23 -0.75
C VAL A 52 -4.72 -22.74 -1.62
N ALA A 53 -5.33 -21.89 -2.45
CA ALA A 53 -6.37 -22.36 -3.37
C ALA A 53 -5.80 -23.40 -4.36
N LEU A 54 -4.65 -23.12 -4.96
CA LEU A 54 -4.00 -24.02 -5.92
C LEU A 54 -3.58 -25.35 -5.30
N ARG A 55 -2.99 -25.34 -4.10
CA ARG A 55 -2.58 -26.59 -3.44
C ARG A 55 -3.78 -27.49 -3.12
N LEU A 56 -4.95 -26.91 -2.89
CA LEU A 56 -6.19 -27.63 -2.57
C LEU A 56 -6.87 -28.22 -3.81
N CYS A 57 -6.44 -27.87 -5.03
CA CYS A 57 -7.05 -28.40 -6.26
C CYS A 57 -6.84 -29.91 -6.42
N CYS A 58 -5.69 -30.46 -6.02
CA CYS A 58 -5.45 -31.91 -6.04
C CYS A 58 -4.29 -32.34 -5.12
N ARG A 59 -4.21 -33.66 -4.89
CA ARG A 59 -3.19 -34.26 -4.01
C ARG A 59 -1.76 -34.00 -4.48
N GLN A 60 -1.49 -34.07 -5.79
CA GLN A 60 -0.14 -33.85 -6.33
C GLN A 60 0.34 -32.43 -6.01
N LEU A 61 -0.50 -31.41 -6.24
CA LEU A 61 -0.15 -30.02 -5.96
C LEU A 61 0.01 -29.75 -4.47
N ASN A 62 -0.79 -30.41 -3.62
CA ASN A 62 -0.58 -30.35 -2.18
C ASN A 62 0.79 -30.94 -1.78
N GLU A 63 1.19 -32.07 -2.36
CA GLU A 63 2.50 -32.67 -2.09
C GLU A 63 3.66 -31.79 -2.58
N VAL A 64 3.52 -31.14 -3.75
CA VAL A 64 4.51 -30.17 -4.25
C VAL A 64 4.62 -28.96 -3.32
N TYR A 65 3.49 -28.41 -2.89
CA TYR A 65 3.45 -27.30 -1.94
C TYR A 65 4.14 -27.68 -0.62
N LEU A 66 3.75 -28.79 0.01
CA LEU A 66 4.29 -29.20 1.32
C LEU A 66 5.79 -29.47 1.27
N LYS A 67 6.30 -30.07 0.19
CA LYS A 67 7.75 -30.28 0.00
C LYS A 67 8.53 -28.98 -0.15
N ASN A 68 7.90 -27.92 -0.66
CA ASN A 68 8.53 -26.64 -0.97
C ASN A 68 8.03 -25.48 -0.11
N GLU A 69 7.30 -25.77 0.97
CA GLU A 69 6.53 -24.79 1.73
C GLU A 69 7.41 -23.62 2.17
N HIS A 70 8.58 -23.90 2.76
CA HIS A 70 9.54 -22.88 3.19
C HIS A 70 9.96 -21.91 2.08
N LYS A 71 10.21 -22.39 0.85
CA LYS A 71 10.59 -21.52 -0.28
C LYS A 71 9.42 -20.71 -0.78
N ILE A 72 8.25 -21.34 -0.87
CA ILE A 72 7.01 -20.69 -1.31
C ILE A 72 6.65 -19.57 -0.33
N THR A 73 6.61 -19.85 0.98
CA THR A 73 6.30 -18.86 1.99
C THR A 73 7.35 -17.75 2.05
N ALA A 74 8.64 -18.05 1.89
CA ALA A 74 9.69 -17.03 1.84
C ALA A 74 9.52 -16.11 0.62
N ALA A 75 9.22 -16.65 -0.56
CA ALA A 75 8.97 -15.85 -1.77
C ALA A 75 7.72 -14.97 -1.63
N LEU A 76 6.65 -15.52 -1.08
CA LEU A 76 5.42 -14.76 -0.80
C LEU A 76 5.67 -13.67 0.25
N CYS A 77 6.40 -13.97 1.33
CA CYS A 77 6.79 -12.99 2.34
C CYS A 77 7.59 -11.84 1.71
N GLU A 78 8.59 -12.15 0.89
CA GLU A 78 9.38 -11.15 0.18
C GLU A 78 8.53 -10.30 -0.77
N SER A 79 7.53 -10.88 -1.45
CA SER A 79 6.61 -10.13 -2.32
C SER A 79 5.79 -9.08 -1.56
N LEU A 80 5.52 -9.32 -0.27
CA LEU A 80 4.83 -8.37 0.61
C LEU A 80 5.81 -7.35 1.21
N VAL A 81 7.01 -7.79 1.60
CA VAL A 81 7.99 -6.98 2.33
C VAL A 81 8.75 -6.01 1.42
N ALA A 82 9.12 -6.44 0.21
CA ALA A 82 9.94 -5.64 -0.69
C ALA A 82 9.33 -4.25 -1.01
N PRO A 83 8.01 -4.13 -1.30
CA PRO A 83 7.37 -2.82 -1.48
C PRO A 83 7.49 -1.88 -0.26
N PHE A 84 7.40 -2.41 0.96
CA PHE A 84 7.60 -1.59 2.17
C PHE A 84 9.05 -1.10 2.26
N ARG A 85 10.03 -1.98 2.00
CA ARG A 85 11.45 -1.60 2.00
C ARG A 85 11.75 -0.50 1.00
N GLU A 86 11.21 -0.60 -0.21
CA GLU A 86 11.33 0.42 -1.24
C GLU A 86 10.68 1.74 -0.80
N PHE A 87 9.44 1.68 -0.31
CA PHE A 87 8.71 2.86 0.13
C PHE A 87 9.39 3.59 1.29
N TYR A 88 9.88 2.86 2.30
CA TYR A 88 10.57 3.46 3.44
C TYR A 88 11.91 4.07 3.02
N SER A 89 12.65 3.40 2.13
CA SER A 89 13.89 3.96 1.57
C SER A 89 13.62 5.23 0.76
N PHE A 90 12.51 5.24 0.01
CA PHE A 90 12.04 6.41 -0.71
C PHE A 90 11.69 7.57 0.25
N LEU A 91 10.95 7.30 1.33
CA LEU A 91 10.62 8.32 2.34
C LEU A 91 11.85 8.80 3.12
N GLN A 92 12.85 7.94 3.33
CA GLN A 92 14.12 8.33 3.95
C GLN A 92 14.92 9.29 3.07
N ARG A 93 14.98 9.03 1.76
CA ARG A 93 15.57 9.97 0.78
C ARG A 93 14.79 11.27 0.69
N LEU A 94 13.48 11.22 0.83
CA LEU A 94 12.61 12.39 0.71
C LEU A 94 12.61 13.27 1.95
N LYS A 95 12.29 12.70 3.13
CA LYS A 95 11.96 13.48 4.33
C LYS A 95 12.44 12.90 5.66
N PHE A 96 12.49 11.58 5.83
CA PHE A 96 12.76 11.04 7.17
C PHE A 96 14.20 11.33 7.62
N PRO A 97 14.44 11.71 8.88
CA PRO A 97 15.79 11.95 9.37
C PRO A 97 16.74 10.77 9.11
N ALA A 98 18.03 11.06 8.92
CA ALA A 98 19.02 9.99 8.74
C ALA A 98 19.00 9.04 9.96
N GLY A 99 18.91 7.73 9.70
CA GLY A 99 18.87 6.71 10.76
C GLY A 99 17.53 6.56 11.48
N SER A 100 16.46 7.25 11.06
CA SER A 100 15.14 7.06 11.68
C SER A 100 14.45 5.76 11.25
N VAL A 101 14.86 5.17 10.12
CA VAL A 101 14.33 3.88 9.65
C VAL A 101 15.25 2.73 10.10
N LYS A 102 14.65 1.72 10.72
CA LYS A 102 15.26 0.45 11.07
C LYS A 102 14.94 -0.57 9.97
N PHE A 103 15.96 -1.12 9.34
CA PHE A 103 15.80 -2.22 8.39
C PHE A 103 16.07 -3.57 9.07
N PRO A 104 15.27 -4.61 8.76
CA PRO A 104 15.42 -5.93 9.36
C PRO A 104 16.77 -6.55 8.96
N PRO A 105 17.39 -7.34 9.86
CA PRO A 105 18.48 -8.25 9.49
C PRO A 105 18.05 -9.26 8.41
N PRO A 106 18.99 -9.94 7.73
CA PRO A 106 18.65 -10.94 6.70
C PRO A 106 17.78 -12.10 7.18
N LEU A 107 17.84 -12.44 8.47
CA LEU A 107 17.00 -13.47 9.10
C LEU A 107 15.79 -12.87 9.84
N GLY A 108 15.47 -11.60 9.57
CA GLY A 108 14.44 -10.84 10.25
C GLY A 108 14.79 -10.45 11.69
N TRP A 109 13.88 -9.75 12.36
CA TRP A 109 14.04 -9.32 13.75
C TRP A 109 14.13 -10.53 14.70
N PRO A 110 15.16 -10.62 15.57
CA PRO A 110 15.39 -11.80 16.42
C PRO A 110 14.33 -11.96 17.51
N ASP A 111 13.79 -10.86 18.01
CA ASP A 111 12.82 -10.85 19.12
C ASP A 111 11.38 -11.16 18.65
N MET A 112 11.15 -11.18 17.32
CA MET A 112 9.84 -11.45 16.72
C MET A 112 9.79 -12.89 16.19
N THR A 113 9.71 -13.88 17.09
CA THR A 113 9.56 -15.29 16.72
C THR A 113 8.11 -15.75 16.83
N PRO A 114 7.66 -16.75 16.05
CA PRO A 114 6.33 -17.33 16.23
C PRO A 114 6.07 -17.81 17.66
N ALA A 115 7.08 -18.34 18.35
CA ALA A 115 6.95 -18.74 19.76
C ALA A 115 6.79 -17.54 20.72
N ALA A 116 7.47 -16.42 20.45
CA ALA A 116 7.35 -15.19 21.23
C ALA A 116 6.07 -14.39 20.89
N CYS A 117 5.49 -14.59 19.71
CA CYS A 117 4.40 -13.76 19.21
C CYS A 117 3.05 -14.46 19.04
N ALA A 118 2.99 -15.80 18.94
CA ALA A 118 1.74 -16.52 18.65
C ALA A 118 0.72 -16.41 19.79
N ASP A 119 1.16 -16.53 21.04
CA ASP A 119 0.28 -16.44 22.21
C ASP A 119 -0.08 -14.99 22.57
N ASP A 120 0.77 -14.04 22.19
CA ASP A 120 0.65 -12.63 22.58
C ASP A 120 -0.08 -11.74 21.56
N PHE A 121 0.08 -12.01 20.25
CA PHE A 121 -0.51 -11.19 19.17
C PHE A 121 -1.76 -11.82 18.53
N GLY A 122 -1.96 -13.14 18.69
CA GLY A 122 -3.09 -13.86 18.08
C GLY A 122 -3.06 -13.89 16.54
N LYS A 123 -1.89 -13.69 15.91
CA LYS A 123 -1.71 -13.67 14.45
C LYS A 123 -1.18 -15.00 13.92
N THR A 124 -1.39 -15.25 12.63
CA THR A 124 -0.91 -16.48 11.97
C THR A 124 0.62 -16.52 11.85
N PRO A 125 1.24 -17.72 11.77
CA PRO A 125 2.69 -17.83 11.59
C PRO A 125 3.23 -17.05 10.38
N PHE A 126 2.48 -17.04 9.27
CA PHE A 126 2.85 -16.28 8.09
C PHE A 126 2.79 -14.76 8.34
N ALA A 127 1.76 -14.28 9.04
CA ALA A 127 1.68 -12.86 9.40
C ALA A 127 2.82 -12.43 10.33
N ILE A 128 3.19 -13.27 11.31
CA ILE A 128 4.36 -13.03 12.16
C ILE A 128 5.65 -13.00 11.33
N ASP A 129 5.80 -13.91 10.37
CA ASP A 129 6.98 -13.93 9.49
C ASP A 129 7.08 -12.66 8.63
N VAL A 130 5.96 -12.16 8.12
CA VAL A 130 5.91 -10.86 7.42
C VAL A 130 6.33 -9.72 8.36
N LEU A 131 5.72 -9.62 9.55
CA LEU A 131 6.06 -8.59 10.54
C LEU A 131 7.55 -8.63 10.94
N ARG A 132 8.13 -9.82 11.04
CA ARG A 132 9.54 -10.04 11.36
C ARG A 132 10.48 -9.48 10.29
N HIS A 133 10.01 -9.32 9.06
CA HIS A 133 10.78 -8.82 7.93
C HIS A 133 10.35 -7.41 7.47
N LEU A 134 9.43 -6.74 8.15
CA LEU A 134 9.09 -5.35 7.83
C LEU A 134 10.16 -4.36 8.35
N PRO A 135 10.40 -3.24 7.62
CA PRO A 135 11.09 -2.09 8.17
C PRO A 135 10.21 -1.36 9.20
N TYR A 136 10.84 -0.74 10.20
CA TYR A 136 10.17 0.04 11.23
C TYR A 136 10.79 1.42 11.38
N ILE A 137 10.10 2.32 12.07
CA ILE A 137 10.61 3.66 12.39
C ILE A 137 11.05 3.68 13.86
N ASN A 138 12.22 4.25 14.11
CA ASN A 138 12.66 4.68 15.43
C ASN A 138 11.67 5.76 15.93
N ASN A 139 10.59 5.34 16.58
CA ASN A 139 9.73 6.27 17.29
C ASN A 139 10.55 6.81 18.47
N ASN A 140 10.92 8.09 18.43
CA ASN A 140 11.56 8.72 19.56
C ASN A 140 10.54 8.73 20.73
N PRO A 141 10.82 8.08 21.87
CA PRO A 141 9.96 8.16 23.05
C PRO A 141 9.76 9.58 23.57
N ASP A 142 10.57 10.55 23.13
CA ASP A 142 10.45 11.97 23.47
C ASP A 142 9.34 12.72 22.71
N PHE A 143 8.55 12.07 21.86
CA PHE A 143 7.33 12.68 21.29
C PHE A 143 6.10 12.22 22.07
N PRO A 144 5.71 12.95 23.14
CA PRO A 144 4.57 12.58 23.93
C PRO A 144 3.32 12.64 23.06
N ASN A 145 2.60 11.52 23.11
CA ASN A 145 1.17 11.44 22.91
C ASN A 145 0.49 12.73 23.44
N ASN A 146 -0.34 13.34 22.60
CA ASN A 146 -1.50 14.18 22.95
C ASN A 146 -1.39 15.71 22.86
N ASN A 147 -0.31 16.31 22.34
CA ASN A 147 -0.31 17.76 22.09
C ASN A 147 -0.17 18.02 20.58
N GLU A 148 -1.02 18.90 20.05
CA GLU A 148 -1.34 19.27 18.66
C GLU A 148 -0.14 19.62 17.72
N LYS A 149 1.10 19.42 18.16
CA LYS A 149 2.33 19.50 17.39
C LYS A 149 2.99 18.12 17.22
N GLN A 150 2.21 17.08 16.90
CA GLN A 150 2.83 15.85 16.39
C GLN A 150 3.54 16.20 15.08
N LEU A 151 4.87 16.33 15.15
CA LEU A 151 5.74 16.55 14.02
C LEU A 151 5.60 15.33 13.10
N ASN A 152 4.88 15.53 12.00
CA ASN A 152 4.74 14.66 10.82
C ASN A 152 6.05 14.08 10.22
N SER A 153 7.19 14.39 10.85
CA SER A 153 8.55 13.93 10.57
C SER A 153 8.65 12.41 10.37
N THR A 154 7.76 11.62 10.98
CA THR A 154 7.72 10.16 10.86
C THR A 154 6.43 9.61 10.26
N ASN A 155 5.51 10.47 9.81
CA ASN A 155 4.25 9.99 9.23
C ASN A 155 4.49 9.17 7.97
N LEU A 156 3.77 8.08 7.76
CA LEU A 156 3.86 7.34 6.48
C LEU A 156 2.99 7.99 5.40
N ASP A 157 1.81 8.44 5.81
CA ASP A 157 0.79 9.08 4.97
C ASP A 157 0.02 10.12 5.81
N PHE A 158 -1.18 10.50 5.38
CA PHE A 158 -2.03 11.48 6.02
C PHE A 158 -2.34 11.13 7.47
N ARG A 159 -1.71 11.90 8.38
CA ARG A 159 -1.95 11.83 9.82
C ARG A 159 -1.81 10.42 10.41
N CYS A 160 -0.87 9.63 9.88
CA CYS A 160 -0.68 8.26 10.32
C CYS A 160 0.79 7.95 10.67
N ASN A 161 0.98 7.26 11.78
CA ASN A 161 2.28 6.83 12.28
C ASN A 161 2.50 5.35 12.03
N ALA A 162 3.72 4.98 11.64
CA ALA A 162 4.11 3.58 11.53
C ALA A 162 3.99 2.87 12.90
N VAL A 163 3.44 1.66 12.88
CA VAL A 163 3.35 0.81 14.07
C VAL A 163 4.65 0.00 14.18
N ASP A 164 5.42 0.22 15.26
CA ASP A 164 6.67 -0.51 15.53
C ASP A 164 6.41 -1.75 16.40
N TYR A 165 6.30 -2.91 15.76
CA TYR A 165 6.09 -4.19 16.45
C TYR A 165 7.32 -4.70 17.20
N THR A 166 8.52 -4.16 16.95
CA THR A 166 9.74 -4.57 17.70
C THR A 166 9.76 -4.04 19.13
N ASN A 167 8.99 -2.97 19.41
CA ASN A 167 8.90 -2.34 20.72
C ASN A 167 7.52 -2.46 21.38
N LEU A 168 6.55 -3.04 20.68
CA LEU A 168 5.21 -3.26 21.21
C LEU A 168 5.22 -4.39 22.23
N ARG A 169 4.82 -4.04 23.46
CA ARG A 169 4.49 -5.06 24.46
C ARG A 169 3.05 -5.55 24.25
N PRO A 170 2.74 -6.83 24.53
CA PRO A 170 1.42 -7.40 24.32
C PRO A 170 0.28 -6.66 25.03
N GLU A 171 0.55 -5.99 26.15
CA GLU A 171 -0.46 -5.23 26.91
C GLU A 171 -0.81 -3.89 26.26
N LYS A 172 0.06 -3.37 25.39
CA LYS A 172 -0.11 -2.11 24.64
C LYS A 172 -0.50 -2.35 23.20
N LEU A 173 -0.81 -3.59 22.85
CA LEU A 173 -1.31 -3.90 21.53
C LEU A 173 -2.58 -3.08 21.26
N PRO A 174 -2.61 -2.26 20.19
CA PRO A 174 -3.86 -1.73 19.69
C PRO A 174 -4.73 -2.94 19.32
N GLY A 175 -5.66 -3.28 20.21
CA GLY A 175 -6.47 -4.50 20.11
C GLY A 175 -6.73 -5.23 21.42
N ARG A 176 -5.87 -5.11 22.46
CA ARG A 176 -6.11 -5.79 23.75
C ARG A 176 -6.95 -4.96 24.74
N GLN A 177 -6.96 -3.63 24.61
CA GLN A 177 -7.79 -2.72 25.42
C GLN A 177 -8.58 -1.68 24.61
N ASN A 178 -8.29 -1.50 23.32
CA ASN A 178 -9.03 -0.57 22.47
C ASN A 178 -10.06 -1.33 21.65
N GLU A 179 -11.16 -1.75 22.29
CA GLU A 179 -12.45 -2.10 21.66
C GLU A 179 -12.95 -1.03 20.66
N GLU A 180 -12.32 0.16 20.63
CA GLU A 180 -12.61 1.29 19.73
C GLU A 180 -11.75 1.33 18.45
N LEU A 181 -10.61 0.64 18.37
CA LEU A 181 -9.92 0.42 17.07
C LEU A 181 -10.53 -0.80 16.32
N HIS A 182 -11.36 -1.59 17.02
CA HIS A 182 -12.16 -2.69 16.46
C HIS A 182 -13.35 -2.19 15.60
N THR A 183 -13.63 -0.89 15.53
CA THR A 183 -14.86 -0.40 14.89
C THR A 183 -14.79 -0.35 13.36
N ILE A 184 -13.61 -0.45 12.74
CA ILE A 184 -13.48 -0.24 11.28
C ILE A 184 -13.09 -1.54 10.53
N GLU A 185 -12.81 -2.64 11.25
CA GLU A 185 -12.63 -3.94 10.58
C GLU A 185 -13.95 -4.41 9.94
N CYS A 186 -14.04 -4.26 8.62
CA CYS A 186 -14.82 -5.14 7.76
C CYS A 186 -16.37 -5.04 7.87
N GLN A 187 -16.93 -3.95 8.41
CA GLN A 187 -18.37 -3.86 8.74
C GLN A 187 -19.36 -4.09 7.58
N GLU A 188 -18.98 -3.92 6.31
CA GLU A 188 -19.95 -4.04 5.21
C GLU A 188 -19.88 -5.33 4.38
N ASN A 189 -18.92 -6.23 4.59
CA ASN A 189 -18.78 -7.42 3.74
C ASN A 189 -18.55 -8.75 4.47
N LEU A 190 -18.57 -8.78 5.81
CA LEU A 190 -18.52 -10.03 6.57
C LEU A 190 -19.78 -10.14 7.42
N ASP A 191 -20.60 -11.14 7.07
CA ASP A 191 -21.89 -11.43 7.69
C ASP A 191 -21.74 -11.47 9.23
N PRO A 192 -22.52 -10.70 10.00
CA PRO A 192 -22.32 -10.53 11.45
C PRO A 192 -22.38 -11.82 12.27
N GLY A 193 -22.81 -12.95 11.68
CA GLY A 193 -22.83 -14.28 12.29
C GLY A 193 -21.71 -15.26 11.87
N ASP A 194 -20.72 -14.84 11.07
CA ASP A 194 -19.67 -15.77 10.61
C ASP A 194 -18.57 -15.97 11.66
N GLU A 195 -18.47 -17.17 12.23
CA GLU A 195 -17.37 -17.59 13.12
C GLU A 195 -15.98 -17.44 12.44
N ASN A 196 -15.92 -17.34 11.11
CA ASN A 196 -14.70 -17.02 10.37
C ASN A 196 -14.23 -15.57 10.51
N ARG A 197 -15.03 -14.66 11.10
CA ARG A 197 -14.62 -13.27 11.40
C ARG A 197 -13.31 -13.23 12.18
N ILE A 198 -13.21 -14.00 13.26
CA ILE A 198 -12.02 -14.04 14.13
C ILE A 198 -10.82 -14.67 13.40
N SER A 199 -11.06 -15.62 12.49
CA SER A 199 -10.01 -16.29 11.71
C SER A 199 -9.39 -15.35 10.67
N GLY A 200 -10.21 -14.54 9.98
CA GLY A 200 -9.74 -13.56 9.01
C GLY A 200 -8.80 -12.51 9.61
N LEU A 201 -9.10 -12.04 10.83
CA LEU A 201 -8.29 -11.04 11.54
C LEU A 201 -6.90 -11.54 11.96
N LYS A 202 -6.68 -12.86 11.99
CA LYS A 202 -5.35 -13.42 12.28
C LYS A 202 -4.34 -13.17 11.15
N HIS A 203 -4.83 -12.85 9.96
CA HIS A 203 -4.01 -12.52 8.79
C HIS A 203 -3.83 -11.03 8.58
N VAL A 204 -4.60 -10.18 9.27
CA VAL A 204 -4.56 -8.72 9.13
C VAL A 204 -3.65 -8.11 10.19
N VAL A 205 -2.78 -7.20 9.79
CA VAL A 205 -1.89 -6.45 10.70
C VAL A 205 -2.00 -4.95 10.45
N ILE A 206 -1.92 -4.14 11.50
CA ILE A 206 -1.99 -2.68 11.40
C ILE A 206 -0.58 -2.16 11.17
N VAL A 207 -0.28 -1.66 9.97
CA VAL A 207 1.06 -1.15 9.65
C VAL A 207 1.21 0.35 9.94
N ALA A 208 0.10 1.09 9.92
CA ALA A 208 0.06 2.49 10.33
C ALA A 208 -1.23 2.79 11.09
N SER A 209 -1.10 3.55 12.19
CA SER A 209 -2.24 4.02 12.96
C SER A 209 -2.47 5.50 12.71
N GLY A 210 -3.71 5.83 12.40
CA GLY A 210 -4.22 7.19 12.40
C GLY A 210 -4.30 7.75 13.82
N TYR A 211 -4.14 9.07 13.97
CA TYR A 211 -4.21 9.76 15.28
C TYR A 211 -5.21 10.93 15.31
N HIS A 212 -6.05 11.06 14.28
CA HIS A 212 -7.04 12.15 14.18
C HIS A 212 -8.25 11.74 13.31
N LEU A 213 -9.37 12.48 13.39
CA LEU A 213 -10.45 12.36 12.40
C LEU A 213 -9.93 12.48 10.96
N CYS A 214 -10.47 11.63 10.10
CA CYS A 214 -10.06 11.36 8.71
C CYS A 214 -8.57 10.99 8.55
N SER A 215 -7.85 10.60 9.62
CA SER A 215 -6.50 10.08 9.45
C SER A 215 -6.51 8.72 8.77
N VAL A 216 -5.41 8.39 8.11
CA VAL A 216 -5.24 7.10 7.43
C VAL A 216 -4.85 6.03 8.45
N VAL A 217 -5.55 4.91 8.43
CA VAL A 217 -5.13 3.64 9.03
C VAL A 217 -4.74 2.72 7.87
N LEU A 218 -3.57 2.12 7.96
CA LEU A 218 -3.11 1.15 6.95
C LEU A 218 -3.16 -0.25 7.56
N LEU A 219 -3.94 -1.11 6.94
CA LEU A 219 -4.04 -2.53 7.28
C LEU A 219 -3.42 -3.36 6.17
N LEU A 220 -2.60 -4.35 6.54
CA LEU A 220 -2.04 -5.34 5.63
C LEU A 220 -2.72 -6.68 5.87
N ASP A 221 -3.45 -7.18 4.89
CA ASP A 221 -3.91 -8.56 4.86
C ASP A 221 -2.83 -9.44 4.23
N THR A 222 -2.12 -10.18 5.07
CA THR A 222 -1.04 -11.09 4.67
C THR A 222 -1.57 -12.31 3.91
N PHE A 223 -2.85 -12.65 4.03
CA PHE A 223 -3.43 -13.78 3.30
C PHE A 223 -3.74 -13.40 1.85
N SER A 224 -4.40 -12.25 1.62
CA SER A 224 -4.71 -11.78 0.26
C SER A 224 -3.61 -10.96 -0.40
N GLY A 225 -2.61 -10.51 0.37
CA GLY A 225 -1.50 -9.70 -0.13
C GLY A 225 -1.92 -8.28 -0.52
N ARG A 226 -2.81 -7.66 0.27
CA ARG A 226 -3.39 -6.36 -0.02
C ARG A 226 -3.26 -5.39 1.14
N ILE A 227 -3.10 -4.11 0.79
CA ILE A 227 -3.25 -2.98 1.70
C ILE A 227 -4.70 -2.49 1.64
N PHE A 228 -5.25 -2.21 2.82
CA PHE A 228 -6.51 -1.51 3.02
C PHE A 228 -6.18 -0.19 3.67
N GLU A 229 -6.62 0.87 3.03
CA GLU A 229 -6.61 2.20 3.59
C GLU A 229 -7.98 2.45 4.20
N GLU A 230 -8.02 2.75 5.49
CA GLU A 230 -9.22 3.15 6.20
C GLU A 230 -9.06 4.56 6.71
N LEU A 231 -10.13 5.34 6.63
CA LEU A 231 -10.14 6.72 7.06
C LEU A 231 -10.94 6.78 8.34
N VAL A 232 -10.28 7.17 9.43
CA VAL A 232 -10.92 7.25 10.75
C VAL A 232 -12.15 8.14 10.65
N ASP A 233 -13.33 7.56 10.88
CA ASP A 233 -14.65 8.20 10.81
C ASP A 233 -15.07 8.79 9.46
N CYS A 234 -14.35 8.49 8.37
CA CYS A 234 -14.58 9.08 7.04
C CYS A 234 -14.72 8.02 5.92
N GLY A 235 -14.76 6.73 6.28
CA GLY A 235 -15.06 5.61 5.38
C GLY A 235 -13.82 4.83 4.91
N HIS A 236 -13.99 4.04 3.84
CA HIS A 236 -12.94 3.19 3.29
C HIS A 236 -12.22 3.87 2.11
N GLY A 237 -10.90 3.80 2.11
CA GLY A 237 -10.03 4.26 1.03
C GLY A 237 -9.68 3.14 0.05
N ALA A 238 -8.42 3.15 -0.42
CA ALA A 238 -7.92 2.18 -1.39
C ALA A 238 -7.83 0.74 -0.85
N ARG A 239 -8.10 -0.24 -1.72
CA ARG A 239 -7.88 -1.67 -1.47
C ARG A 239 -7.10 -2.32 -2.60
N LEU A 240 -5.78 -2.31 -2.52
CA LEU A 240 -4.88 -2.65 -3.62
C LEU A 240 -3.86 -3.71 -3.20
N PRO A 241 -3.32 -4.50 -4.14
CA PRO A 241 -2.11 -5.29 -3.91
C PRO A 241 -0.99 -4.42 -3.33
N VAL A 242 -0.18 -4.96 -2.43
CA VAL A 242 0.82 -4.18 -1.68
C VAL A 242 1.75 -3.39 -2.60
N GLY A 243 2.26 -4.03 -3.65
CA GLY A 243 3.14 -3.39 -4.64
C GLY A 243 2.46 -2.22 -5.36
N GLU A 244 1.22 -2.41 -5.83
CA GLU A 244 0.44 -1.38 -6.53
C GLU A 244 0.13 -0.20 -5.61
N TYR A 245 -0.22 -0.46 -4.34
CA TYR A 245 -0.52 0.57 -3.36
C TYR A 245 0.68 1.52 -3.16
N PHE A 246 1.86 0.97 -2.87
CA PHE A 246 3.05 1.79 -2.63
C PHE A 246 3.60 2.42 -3.91
N ALA A 247 3.50 1.76 -5.06
CA ALA A 247 3.86 2.35 -6.34
C ALA A 247 3.02 3.61 -6.63
N SER A 248 1.69 3.50 -6.50
CA SER A 248 0.77 4.64 -6.65
C SER A 248 1.07 5.74 -5.63
N ARG A 249 1.39 5.38 -4.38
CA ARG A 249 1.72 6.37 -3.35
C ARG A 249 3.00 7.13 -3.67
N MET A 250 4.06 6.44 -4.09
CA MET A 250 5.31 7.06 -4.50
C MET A 250 5.12 7.97 -5.72
N GLU A 251 4.30 7.58 -6.68
CA GLU A 251 3.94 8.40 -7.85
C GLU A 251 3.27 9.71 -7.42
N LYS A 252 2.24 9.66 -6.57
CA LYS A 252 1.59 10.86 -6.02
C LYS A 252 2.59 11.79 -5.32
N ILE A 253 3.59 11.25 -4.65
CA ILE A 253 4.64 12.04 -4.00
C ILE A 253 5.63 12.63 -5.01
N ARG A 254 6.02 11.87 -6.05
CA ARG A 254 6.86 12.36 -7.17
C ARG A 254 6.19 13.51 -7.93
N GLU A 255 4.87 13.44 -8.07
CA GLU A 255 4.04 14.46 -8.71
C GLU A 255 3.69 15.63 -7.80
N LEU A 256 4.03 15.55 -6.51
CA LEU A 256 3.66 16.56 -5.51
C LEU A 256 2.13 16.74 -5.39
N ARG A 257 1.38 15.65 -5.61
CA ARG A 257 -0.03 15.48 -5.22
C ARG A 257 -0.18 15.15 -3.74
N LEU A 258 0.83 14.47 -3.18
CA LEU A 258 1.03 14.27 -1.75
C LEU A 258 2.36 14.88 -1.33
N MET A 259 2.33 15.91 -0.47
CA MET A 259 3.53 16.61 -0.01
C MET A 259 3.67 16.56 1.51
N PHE A 260 4.92 16.54 1.96
CA PHE A 260 5.26 16.58 3.38
C PHE A 260 5.86 17.94 3.73
N ILE A 261 5.35 18.56 4.79
CA ILE A 261 5.75 19.90 5.22
C ILE A 261 5.88 19.87 6.73
N ASN A 262 7.07 20.10 7.28
CA ASN A 262 7.31 19.89 8.71
C ASN A 262 6.32 20.66 9.58
N GLY A 263 5.77 19.99 10.59
CA GLY A 263 4.80 20.60 11.51
C GLY A 263 3.38 20.73 10.96
N PHE A 264 3.14 20.34 9.69
CA PHE A 264 1.80 20.28 9.10
C PHE A 264 1.45 18.84 8.74
N ASN A 265 0.17 18.49 8.81
CA ASN A 265 -0.26 17.21 8.28
C ASN A 265 0.05 17.16 6.77
N PRO A 266 0.43 15.99 6.21
CA PRO A 266 0.66 15.88 4.78
C PRO A 266 -0.57 16.42 4.04
N TRP A 267 -0.40 17.29 3.06
CA TRP A 267 -1.55 17.87 2.39
C TRP A 267 -1.89 16.98 1.19
N HIS A 268 -3.09 16.39 1.21
CA HIS A 268 -3.72 15.84 0.01
C HIS A 268 -4.43 16.99 -0.69
N VAL A 269 -3.88 17.43 -1.83
CA VAL A 269 -4.62 18.34 -2.71
C VAL A 269 -5.75 17.52 -3.32
N GLY A 270 -6.99 17.73 -2.86
CA GLY A 270 -8.16 16.97 -3.34
C GLY A 270 -9.14 16.47 -2.28
N TRP A 271 -8.86 16.63 -0.98
CA TRP A 271 -9.63 15.96 0.07
C TRP A 271 -10.62 16.83 0.84
N ASP A 272 -10.38 18.14 0.95
CA ASP A 272 -11.37 19.07 1.52
C ASP A 272 -12.49 19.43 0.52
N ASP A 273 -12.44 18.89 -0.69
CA ASP A 273 -13.48 19.14 -1.66
C ASP A 273 -13.66 17.93 -2.58
N ALA A 274 -14.73 17.18 -2.38
CA ALA A 274 -15.20 16.17 -3.35
C ALA A 274 -15.56 16.80 -4.72
N THR A 275 -15.43 18.13 -4.87
CA THR A 275 -15.48 18.85 -6.15
C THR A 275 -14.11 19.27 -6.70
N THR A 276 -13.01 19.00 -5.99
CA THR A 276 -11.66 19.06 -6.58
C THR A 276 -11.38 17.78 -7.37
N THR A 277 -12.15 17.59 -8.44
CA THR A 277 -11.61 17.03 -9.70
C THR A 277 -10.22 17.61 -9.88
N ASP A 278 -9.25 16.76 -10.25
CA ASP A 278 -7.92 17.13 -10.75
C ASP A 278 -7.90 18.56 -11.32
N PHE A 279 -7.72 19.55 -10.44
CA PHE A 279 -7.26 20.82 -10.92
C PHE A 279 -5.81 20.50 -11.20
N GLU A 280 -5.54 20.17 -12.46
CA GLU A 280 -4.40 20.68 -13.19
C GLU A 280 -4.35 22.19 -12.95
N VAL A 281 -4.05 22.61 -11.71
CA VAL A 281 -3.54 23.95 -11.45
C VAL A 281 -2.16 23.88 -12.06
N GLU A 282 -2.10 24.19 -13.36
CA GLU A 282 -0.86 24.53 -14.01
C GLU A 282 -0.15 25.50 -13.08
N TYR A 283 1.08 25.15 -12.74
CA TYR A 283 1.88 25.93 -11.81
C TYR A 283 1.99 27.37 -12.34
N ASP A 284 1.21 28.28 -11.75
CA ASP A 284 1.36 29.71 -11.96
C ASP A 284 2.28 30.23 -10.84
N PRO A 285 3.54 30.60 -11.15
CA PRO A 285 4.42 31.19 -10.17
C PRO A 285 3.89 32.52 -9.64
N GLY A 286 2.84 33.11 -10.21
CA GLY A 286 2.37 34.45 -9.86
C GLY A 286 3.36 35.54 -10.27
N PRO A 287 3.14 36.78 -9.82
CA PRO A 287 4.05 37.88 -10.10
C PRO A 287 5.43 37.57 -9.50
N LYS A 288 6.48 37.70 -10.30
CA LYS A 288 7.88 37.52 -9.86
C LYS A 288 8.50 38.86 -9.52
N ASP A 289 9.37 38.88 -8.52
CA ASP A 289 10.24 40.00 -8.24
C ASP A 289 11.41 40.06 -9.24
N SER A 290 12.31 41.01 -9.04
CA SER A 290 13.49 41.22 -9.87
C SER A 290 14.49 40.05 -9.85
N GLU A 291 14.39 39.15 -8.88
CA GLU A 291 15.24 37.96 -8.73
C GLU A 291 14.59 36.70 -9.33
N GLY A 292 13.36 36.83 -9.84
CA GLY A 292 12.60 35.73 -10.42
C GLY A 292 11.84 34.90 -9.39
N GLU A 293 11.82 35.35 -8.13
CA GLU A 293 11.10 34.72 -7.03
C GLU A 293 9.66 35.26 -6.97
N PRO A 294 8.64 34.42 -6.75
CA PRO A 294 7.29 34.92 -6.58
C PRO A 294 7.11 35.96 -5.44
N ALA A 295 6.51 37.08 -5.80
CA ALA A 295 6.29 38.28 -5.01
C ALA A 295 4.86 38.33 -4.45
N TRP A 296 4.51 37.35 -3.61
CA TRP A 296 3.21 37.33 -2.92
C TRP A 296 3.23 38.26 -1.70
N ASP A 297 2.17 39.05 -1.50
CA ASP A 297 2.03 39.85 -0.28
C ASP A 297 1.55 38.98 0.91
N GLN A 298 1.86 39.40 2.14
CA GLN A 298 1.52 38.67 3.37
C GLN A 298 0.01 38.61 3.70
N ASP A 299 -0.78 39.52 3.13
CA ASP A 299 -2.20 39.73 3.44
C ASP A 299 -3.13 38.98 2.45
N THR A 300 -2.63 38.59 1.27
CA THR A 300 -3.43 37.95 0.20
C THR A 300 -3.05 36.51 -0.12
N CYS A 301 -1.92 36.00 0.38
CA CYS A 301 -1.45 34.66 0.01
C CYS A 301 -2.43 33.55 0.46
N ARG A 302 -3.22 33.04 -0.49
CA ARG A 302 -4.25 32.00 -0.28
C ARG A 302 -3.62 30.62 -0.09
N THR A 303 -4.36 29.67 0.48
CA THR A 303 -3.89 28.29 0.70
C THR A 303 -3.34 27.63 -0.56
N MET A 304 -4.00 27.84 -1.72
CA MET A 304 -3.56 27.27 -2.99
C MET A 304 -2.25 27.89 -3.52
N GLU A 305 -2.01 29.18 -3.28
CA GLU A 305 -0.78 29.87 -3.65
C GLU A 305 0.41 29.37 -2.80
N ARG A 306 0.17 29.07 -1.51
CA ARG A 306 1.17 28.47 -0.62
C ARG A 306 1.55 27.05 -1.05
N ILE A 307 0.57 26.25 -1.47
CA ILE A 307 0.80 24.91 -2.04
C ILE A 307 1.64 25.02 -3.32
N GLY A 308 1.33 25.97 -4.19
CA GLY A 308 2.12 26.27 -5.40
C GLY A 308 3.57 26.62 -5.09
N TRP A 309 3.79 27.43 -4.05
CA TRP A 309 5.14 27.78 -3.59
C TRP A 309 5.91 26.58 -3.02
N VAL A 310 5.28 25.75 -2.20
CA VAL A 310 5.94 24.54 -1.68
C VAL A 310 6.33 23.62 -2.84
N ARG A 311 5.45 23.45 -3.83
CA ARG A 311 5.80 22.71 -5.06
C ARG A 311 7.00 23.31 -5.76
N HIS A 312 7.03 24.64 -5.91
CA HIS A 312 8.18 25.33 -6.49
C HIS A 312 9.47 25.01 -5.75
N LEU A 313 9.47 25.06 -4.41
CA LEU A 313 10.65 24.73 -3.60
C LEU A 313 11.12 23.30 -3.88
N TYR A 314 10.22 22.31 -3.81
CA TYR A 314 10.57 20.93 -4.15
C TYR A 314 11.24 20.82 -5.53
N ARG A 315 10.68 21.48 -6.56
CA ARG A 315 11.26 21.47 -7.91
C ARG A 315 12.59 22.22 -8.00
N LYS A 316 12.70 23.38 -7.37
CA LYS A 316 13.92 24.22 -7.33
C LYS A 316 15.10 23.46 -6.73
N PHE A 317 14.84 22.59 -5.75
CA PHE A 317 15.84 21.76 -5.11
C PHE A 317 15.98 20.36 -5.74
N GLY A 318 15.44 20.13 -6.94
CA GLY A 318 15.74 18.95 -7.76
C GLY A 318 14.77 17.77 -7.60
N TRP A 319 13.62 17.92 -6.93
CA TRP A 319 12.65 16.81 -6.82
C TRP A 319 11.90 16.55 -8.15
N PRO A 320 11.66 15.27 -8.55
CA PRO A 320 12.04 14.00 -7.91
C PRO A 320 13.38 13.43 -8.40
N GLY A 321 14.20 14.24 -9.07
CA GLY A 321 15.47 13.86 -9.68
C GLY A 321 16.52 13.32 -8.70
N SER A 322 17.61 12.82 -9.27
CA SER A 322 18.75 12.28 -8.51
C SER A 322 19.58 13.35 -7.81
N ASP A 323 19.47 14.61 -8.24
CA ASP A 323 20.11 15.80 -7.68
C ASP A 323 19.30 16.44 -6.53
N TRP A 324 18.26 15.74 -6.05
CA TRP A 324 17.41 16.18 -4.93
C TRP A 324 18.22 16.59 -3.69
N LYS A 325 18.11 17.87 -3.32
CA LYS A 325 18.77 18.46 -2.15
C LYS A 325 17.82 18.55 -0.96
N LYS A 326 17.65 17.42 -0.29
CA LYS A 326 16.71 17.25 0.83
C LYS A 326 16.86 18.33 1.91
N GLU A 327 18.04 18.46 2.50
CA GLU A 327 18.25 19.32 3.67
C GLU A 327 18.02 20.80 3.33
N GLU A 328 18.52 21.25 2.18
CA GLU A 328 18.32 22.63 1.68
C GLU A 328 16.83 22.90 1.41
N CYS A 329 16.12 21.96 0.79
CA CYS A 329 14.70 22.13 0.50
C CYS A 329 13.85 22.16 1.76
N MET A 330 14.07 21.24 2.69
CA MET A 330 13.30 21.19 3.94
C MET A 330 13.52 22.46 4.75
N GLN A 331 14.75 22.99 4.81
CA GLN A 331 15.03 24.27 5.45
C GLN A 331 14.29 25.44 4.75
N ALA A 332 14.30 25.49 3.41
CA ALA A 332 13.60 26.53 2.67
C ALA A 332 12.07 26.49 2.88
N ILE A 333 11.50 25.29 2.99
CA ILE A 333 10.08 25.09 3.31
C ILE A 333 9.79 25.55 4.75
N ASP A 334 10.66 25.22 5.70
CA ASP A 334 10.50 25.64 7.11
C ASP A 334 10.59 27.16 7.26
N ASP A 335 11.51 27.80 6.54
CA ASP A 335 11.65 29.27 6.50
C ASP A 335 10.41 29.92 5.89
N PHE A 336 9.87 29.34 4.80
CA PHE A 336 8.65 29.83 4.16
C PHE A 336 7.44 29.71 5.09
N THR A 337 7.21 28.54 5.67
CA THR A 337 6.05 28.29 6.54
C THR A 337 6.12 29.05 7.86
N SER A 338 7.31 29.36 8.36
CA SER A 338 7.50 30.25 9.52
C SER A 338 7.10 31.69 9.23
N ARG A 339 7.29 32.16 7.99
CA ARG A 339 6.89 33.51 7.53
C ARG A 339 5.42 33.59 7.13
N PHE A 340 4.87 32.49 6.59
CA PHE A 340 3.49 32.38 6.11
C PHE A 340 2.82 31.15 6.72
N PRO A 341 2.32 31.25 7.97
CA PRO A 341 1.76 30.09 8.68
C PRO A 341 0.57 29.52 7.91
N MET A 342 0.65 28.25 7.49
CA MET A 342 -0.49 27.55 6.91
C MET A 342 -1.56 27.33 7.98
N ARG A 343 -2.64 28.10 7.94
CA ARG A 343 -3.78 27.97 8.85
C ARG A 343 -4.82 27.06 8.25
#